data_AF-A0A150R7A3-F1
#
_entry.id   AF-A0A150R7A3-F1
#
_cell.length_a   1.000
_cell.length_b   1.000
_cell.length_c   1.000
_cell.angle_alpha   90.00
_cell.angle_beta   90.00
_cell.angle_gamma   90.00
#
_symmetry.space_group_name_H-M   'P 1'
#
loop_
_entity.id
_entity.type
_entity.pdbx_description
1 polymer ?
#
loop_
_entity_poly.entity_id
_entity_poly.type
_entity_poly.pdbx_seq_one_letter_code
_entity_poly.pdbx_strand_id
1 'polypeptide(L)'
;MKPSHPSTATAACSQPLQPGLWEDPDIGPVLRRLAVQDPDLIEAVADVDRSLIRLALAQAPLDRLRSSSNMMRTLMRFRREPTSEGR
;
A
#
# COMPACT_ATOMS: atom_id res chain seq x y z
N MET A 1 -8.92 35.47 6.83
CA MET A 1 -7.70 35.12 6.06
C MET A 1 -7.84 33.70 5.56
N LYS A 2 -7.98 33.49 4.25
CA LYS A 2 -7.89 32.15 3.65
C LYS A 2 -6.40 31.79 3.56
N PRO A 3 -5.93 30.67 4.12
CA PRO A 3 -4.58 30.24 3.83
C PRO A 3 -4.55 29.73 2.39
N SER A 4 -3.95 30.53 1.50
CA SER A 4 -3.48 30.05 0.21
C SER A 4 -2.25 29.19 0.48
N HIS A 5 -2.40 27.88 0.44
CA HIS A 5 -1.24 26.99 0.39
C HIS A 5 -0.80 26.88 -1.07
N PRO A 6 0.44 27.27 -1.43
CA PRO A 6 0.97 27.01 -2.76
C PRO A 6 1.05 25.48 -2.95
N SER A 7 0.38 25.02 -4.01
CA SER A 7 0.37 23.64 -4.52
C SER A 7 1.74 23.26 -5.10
N THR A 8 2.76 23.18 -4.26
CA THR A 8 4.11 22.72 -4.67
C THR A 8 4.69 21.62 -3.76
N ALA A 9 4.00 21.26 -2.66
CA ALA A 9 4.45 20.22 -1.75
C ALA A 9 4.22 18.78 -2.26
N THR A 10 3.39 18.59 -3.28
CA THR A 10 3.04 17.25 -3.77
C THR A 10 4.22 16.57 -4.47
N ALA A 11 5.08 17.33 -5.16
CA ALA A 11 6.21 16.78 -5.92
C ALA A 11 7.40 16.34 -5.05
N ALA A 12 7.58 16.94 -3.86
CA ALA A 12 8.68 16.58 -2.95
C ALA A 12 8.38 15.36 -2.08
N CYS A 13 7.12 14.92 -2.06
CA CYS A 13 6.70 13.74 -1.32
C CYS A 13 6.73 12.46 -2.16
N SER A 14 7.03 12.49 -3.45
CA SER A 14 7.00 11.31 -4.33
C SER A 14 8.24 10.43 -4.12
N GLN A 15 8.26 9.63 -3.07
CA GLN A 15 9.21 8.50 -2.99
C GLN A 15 8.68 7.35 -3.85
N PRO A 16 9.52 6.77 -4.71
CA PRO A 16 9.12 5.67 -5.58
C PRO A 16 8.82 4.41 -4.78
N LEU A 17 8.10 3.47 -5.39
CA LEU A 17 7.95 2.10 -4.88
C LEU A 17 9.32 1.49 -4.57
N GLN A 18 9.38 0.61 -3.56
CA GLN A 18 10.62 -0.04 -3.17
C GLN A 18 11.27 -0.76 -4.36
N PRO A 19 12.57 -0.54 -4.64
CA PRO A 19 13.24 -1.12 -5.82
C PRO A 19 13.13 -2.64 -5.92
N GLY A 20 13.12 -3.35 -4.78
CA GLY A 20 13.00 -4.82 -4.75
C GLY A 20 11.70 -5.36 -5.34
N LEU A 21 10.61 -4.58 -5.35
CA LEU A 21 9.33 -5.00 -5.93
C LEU A 21 9.39 -5.13 -7.46
N TRP A 22 10.31 -4.42 -8.11
CA TRP A 22 10.48 -4.48 -9.57
C TRP A 22 11.17 -5.77 -10.03
N GLU A 23 11.98 -6.37 -9.15
CA GLU A 23 12.70 -7.62 -9.38
C GLU A 23 11.92 -8.84 -8.86
N ASP A 24 10.79 -8.62 -8.19
CA ASP A 24 9.92 -9.70 -7.74
C ASP A 24 9.35 -10.48 -8.94
N PRO A 25 9.44 -11.83 -8.93
CA PRO A 25 9.04 -12.65 -10.06
C PRO A 25 7.53 -12.57 -10.36
N ASP A 26 6.70 -12.29 -9.36
CA ASP A 26 5.25 -12.25 -9.48
C ASP A 26 4.75 -10.82 -9.70
N ILE A 27 5.28 -9.85 -8.94
CA ILE A 27 4.83 -8.45 -8.93
C ILE A 27 5.54 -7.62 -10.01
N GLY A 28 6.82 -7.88 -10.27
CA GLY A 28 7.65 -7.10 -11.20
C GLY A 28 7.11 -7.03 -12.64
N PRO A 29 6.58 -8.13 -13.23
CA PRO A 29 5.93 -8.07 -14.55
C PRO A 29 4.69 -7.16 -14.58
N VAL A 30 3.89 -7.17 -13.50
CA VAL A 30 2.68 -6.35 -13.38
C VAL A 30 3.06 -4.87 -13.25
N LEU A 31 4.05 -4.54 -12.41
CA LEU A 31 4.53 -3.16 -12.26
C LEU A 31 5.10 -2.60 -13.57
N ARG A 32 5.87 -3.39 -14.33
CA ARG A 32 6.37 -2.98 -15.65
C ARG A 32 5.25 -2.72 -16.65
N ARG A 33 4.19 -3.54 -16.62
CA ARG A 33 3.01 -3.33 -17.46
C ARG A 33 2.27 -2.05 -17.08
N LEU A 34 2.04 -1.84 -15.79
CA LEU A 34 1.37 -0.63 -15.27
C LEU A 34 2.18 0.63 -15.56
N ALA A 35 3.52 0.58 -15.49
CA ALA A 35 4.36 1.73 -15.79
C ALA A 35 4.17 2.28 -17.21
N VAL A 36 3.75 1.42 -18.14
CA VAL A 36 3.45 1.80 -19.54
C VAL A 36 1.97 2.14 -19.72
N GLN A 37 1.08 1.39 -19.08
CA GLN A 37 -0.37 1.50 -19.32
C GLN A 37 -1.05 2.56 -18.46
N ASP A 38 -0.62 2.70 -17.21
CA ASP A 38 -1.22 3.57 -16.21
C ASP A 38 -0.17 3.92 -15.12
N PRO A 39 0.73 4.88 -15.40
CA PRO A 39 1.75 5.29 -14.44
C PRO A 39 1.16 5.98 -13.20
N ASP A 40 -0.03 6.58 -13.32
CA ASP A 40 -0.70 7.26 -12.20
C ASP A 40 -1.12 6.26 -11.12
N LEU A 41 -1.46 5.03 -11.50
CA LEU A 41 -1.76 3.96 -10.56
C LEU A 41 -0.54 3.59 -9.71
N ILE A 42 0.67 3.60 -10.28
CA ILE A 42 1.91 3.36 -9.53
C ILE A 42 2.16 4.44 -8.49
N GLU A 43 1.98 5.71 -8.88
CA GLU A 43 2.10 6.85 -7.96
C GLU A 43 1.06 6.78 -6.83
N ALA A 44 -0.18 6.41 -7.15
CA ALA A 44 -1.24 6.26 -6.16
C ALA A 44 -0.91 5.15 -5.13
N VAL A 45 -0.38 4.00 -5.59
CA VAL A 45 0.04 2.92 -4.70
C VAL A 45 1.21 3.35 -3.81
N ALA A 46 2.19 4.07 -4.37
CA ALA A 46 3.32 4.59 -3.60
C ALA A 46 2.87 5.56 -2.49
N ASP A 47 1.82 6.35 -2.72
CA ASP A 47 1.28 7.25 -1.69
C ASP A 47 0.48 6.52 -0.60
N VAL A 48 -0.24 5.46 -0.96
CA VAL A 48 -0.92 4.59 0.01
C VAL A 48 0.08 3.89 0.93
N ASP A 49 1.14 3.31 0.38
CA ASP A 49 2.19 2.63 1.18
C ASP A 49 2.80 3.60 2.21
N ARG A 50 3.12 4.83 1.79
CA ARG A 50 3.59 5.89 2.69
C ARG A 50 2.60 6.21 3.80
N SER A 51 1.32 6.34 3.45
CA SER A 51 0.26 6.65 4.41
C SER A 51 0.14 5.56 5.47
N LEU A 52 0.26 4.28 5.07
CA LEU A 52 0.25 3.15 5.99
C LEU A 52 1.49 3.13 6.89
N ILE A 53 2.69 3.40 6.35
CA ILE A 53 3.92 3.48 7.16
C ILE A 53 3.80 4.60 8.21
N ARG A 54 3.34 5.78 7.82
CA ARG A 54 3.14 6.91 8.75
C ARG A 54 2.12 6.58 9.82
N LEU A 55 0.99 5.98 9.44
CA LEU A 55 -0.04 5.55 10.38
C LEU A 55 0.51 4.52 11.38
N ALA A 56 1.29 3.54 10.91
CA ALA A 56 1.91 2.55 11.76
C ALA A 56 2.91 3.19 12.73
N LEU A 57 3.75 4.11 12.27
CA LEU A 57 4.72 4.80 13.13
C LEU A 57 4.08 5.73 14.15
N ALA A 58 2.92 6.31 13.83
CA ALA A 58 2.14 7.13 14.77
C ALA A 58 1.51 6.32 15.92
N GLN A 59 1.39 5.00 15.76
CA GLN A 59 0.85 4.11 16.79
C GLN A 59 1.92 3.68 17.79
N ALA A 60 1.53 3.59 19.07
CA ALA A 60 2.38 2.99 20.09
C ALA A 60 2.72 1.53 19.72
N PRO A 61 3.88 1.00 20.14
CA PRO A 61 4.34 -0.33 19.72
C PRO A 61 3.32 -1.45 19.98
N LEU A 62 2.59 -1.41 21.10
CA LEU A 62 1.55 -2.38 21.44
C LEU A 62 0.30 -2.25 20.54
N ASP A 63 -0.05 -1.04 20.13
CA ASP A 63 -1.19 -0.80 19.24
C ASP A 63 -0.91 -1.32 17.83
N ARG A 64 0.33 -1.17 17.34
CA ARG A 64 0.76 -1.80 16.08
C ARG A 64 0.62 -3.31 16.12
N LEU A 65 1.11 -3.96 17.19
CA LEU A 65 1.03 -5.41 17.34
C LEU A 65 -0.42 -5.90 17.38
N ARG A 66 -1.29 -5.18 18.09
CA ARG A 66 -2.72 -5.47 18.15
C ARG A 66 -3.37 -5.33 16.77
N SER A 67 -3.04 -4.27 16.02
CA SER A 67 -3.54 -4.03 14.65
C SER A 67 -3.12 -5.14 13.68
N SER A 68 -1.82 -5.48 13.63
CA SER A 68 -1.31 -6.58 12.79
C SER A 68 -1.92 -7.94 13.16
N SER A 69 -2.16 -8.20 14.45
CA SER A 69 -2.82 -9.43 14.90
C SER A 69 -4.28 -9.51 14.44
N ASN A 70 -4.99 -8.37 14.35
CA ASN A 70 -6.35 -8.32 13.83
C ASN A 70 -6.36 -8.56 12.31
N MET A 71 -5.45 -7.94 11.56
CA MET A 71 -5.33 -8.16 10.10
C MET A 71 -4.98 -9.62 9.77
N MET A 72 -4.03 -10.21 10.49
CA MET A 72 -3.69 -11.63 10.33
C MET A 72 -4.91 -12.53 10.58
N ARG A 73 -5.71 -12.25 11.62
CA ARG A 73 -6.95 -13.00 11.88
C ARG A 73 -7.95 -12.89 10.72
N THR A 74 -8.08 -11.72 10.11
CA THR A 74 -8.94 -11.51 8.93
C THR A 74 -8.44 -12.31 7.72
N LEU A 75 -7.15 -12.23 7.39
CA LEU A 75 -6.55 -13.00 6.29
C LEU A 75 -6.70 -14.52 6.50
N MET A 76 -6.54 -14.99 7.73
CA MET A 76 -6.74 -16.39 8.09
C MET A 76 -8.19 -16.86 7.95
N ARG A 77 -9.18 -15.95 8.05
CA ARG A 77 -10.58 -16.27 7.76
C ARG A 77 -10.81 -16.47 6.26
N PHE A 78 -10.30 -15.56 5.43
CA PHE A 78 -10.37 -15.73 3.97
C PHE A 78 -9.66 -16.99 3.49
N ARG A 79 -8.54 -17.36 4.11
CA ARG A 79 -7.86 -18.64 3.82
C ARG A 79 -8.67 -19.88 4.22
N ARG A 80 -9.58 -19.75 5.20
CA ARG A 80 -10.37 -20.85 5.75
C ARG A 80 -11.75 -21.01 5.10
N GLU A 81 -12.15 -20.11 4.21
CA GLU A 81 -13.26 -20.37 3.29
C GLU A 81 -12.71 -21.12 2.07
N PRO A 82 -12.77 -22.47 2.04
CA PRO A 82 -12.75 -23.15 0.77
C PRO A 82 -14.00 -22.72 0.02
N THR A 83 -13.84 -22.39 -1.25
CA THR A 83 -14.90 -22.25 -2.26
C THR A 83 -16.11 -23.14 -1.94
N SER A 84 -17.18 -22.53 -1.41
CA SER A 84 -18.50 -23.15 -1.34
C SER A 84 -19.18 -22.99 -2.70
N GLU A 85 -18.60 -23.60 -3.73
CA GLU A 85 -19.31 -23.91 -4.98
C GLU A 85 -19.12 -25.39 -5.27
N GLY A 86 -20.22 -26.13 -5.21
CA GLY A 86 -20.23 -27.57 -5.48
C GLY A 86 -21.23 -28.35 -4.63
N ARG A 87 -22.52 -28.00 -4.70
CA ARG A 87 -23.63 -28.95 -4.58
C ARG A 87 -24.88 -28.39 -5.23
#